data_AF-A0A958WB45-F1
#
_entry.id   AF-A0A958WB45-F1
#
_cell.length_a   1.000
_cell.length_b   1.000
_cell.length_c   1.000
_cell.angle_alpha   90.00
_cell.angle_beta   90.00
_cell.angle_gamma   90.00
#
_symmetry.space_group_name_H-M   'P 1'
#
loop_
_entity.id
_entity.type
_entity.pdbx_description
1 polymer ?
#
loop_
_entity_poly.entity_id
_entity_poly.type
_entity_poly.pdbx_seq_one_letter_code
_entity_poly.pdbx_strand_id
1 'polypeptide(L)'
;MKVNKRAFYITLAVVILIAMYLLQRINYSEWLFSNILNPNWQFIVNRSIRFIVNDLAVILLIYAIFNDRELIKIAFIIQFFELAIILPLYFYFKLSLEGPSEISSPLLSFVHRIVVNPIIMLLLIPAFWFQKKKY
;
A
#
# COMPACT_ATOMS: atom_id res chain seq x y z
N MET A 1 13.81 19.42 24.45
CA MET A 1 13.51 19.42 23.00
C MET A 1 12.11 18.89 22.77
N LYS A 2 11.11 19.75 22.52
CA LYS A 2 9.79 19.29 22.03
C LYS A 2 9.97 18.90 20.57
N VAL A 3 10.25 17.62 20.31
CA VAL A 3 10.21 17.10 18.94
C VAL A 3 8.84 17.45 18.38
N ASN A 4 8.81 18.20 17.28
CA ASN A 4 7.57 18.53 16.61
C ASN A 4 6.87 17.22 16.24
N LYS A 5 5.72 16.95 16.85
CA LYS A 5 4.97 15.69 16.67
C LYS A 5 4.77 15.37 15.18
N ARG A 6 4.54 16.39 14.35
CA ARG A 6 4.46 16.27 12.88
C ARG A 6 5.75 15.74 12.24
N ALA A 7 6.90 16.32 12.59
CA ALA A 7 8.20 15.89 12.06
C ALA A 7 8.49 14.43 12.45
N PHE A 8 8.14 14.04 13.67
CA PHE A 8 8.27 12.65 14.12
C PHE A 8 7.44 11.68 13.25
N TYR A 9 6.15 11.98 12.99
CA TYR A 9 5.31 11.11 12.16
C TYR A 9 5.76 11.05 10.69
N ILE A 10 6.26 12.16 10.13
CA ILE A 10 6.83 12.17 8.77
C ILE A 10 8.06 11.27 8.73
N THR A 11 9.00 11.45 9.65
CA THR A 11 10.22 10.61 9.72
C THR A 11 9.85 9.14 9.90
N LEU A 12 8.90 8.83 10.78
CA LEU A 12 8.43 7.47 11.00
C LEU A 12 7.85 6.85 9.72
N ALA A 13 6.96 7.56 9.02
CA ALA A 13 6.37 7.09 7.78
C ALA A 13 7.42 6.84 6.68
N VAL A 14 8.37 7.77 6.51
CA VAL A 14 9.46 7.63 5.53
C VAL A 14 10.37 6.45 5.87
N VAL A 15 10.71 6.26 7.15
CA VAL A 15 11.53 5.12 7.59
C VAL A 15 10.81 3.80 7.33
N ILE A 16 9.49 3.72 7.58
CA ILE A 16 8.70 2.52 7.27
C ILE A 16 8.72 2.23 5.76
N LEU A 17 8.50 3.25 4.92
CA LEU A 17 8.54 3.08 3.46
C LEU A 17 9.91 2.61 2.96
N ILE A 18 11.00 3.20 3.47
CA ILE A 18 12.36 2.78 3.14
C ILE A 18 12.63 1.36 3.62
N ALA A 19 12.24 1.02 4.85
CA ALA A 19 12.40 -0.32 5.40
C ALA A 19 11.65 -1.34 4.53
N MET A 20 10.41 -1.08 4.16
CA MET A 20 9.63 -1.99 3.31
C MET A 20 10.22 -2.13 1.90
N TYR A 21 10.86 -1.09 1.37
CA TYR A 21 11.61 -1.15 0.12
C TYR A 21 12.88 -2.01 0.24
N LEU A 22 13.64 -1.87 1.33
CA LEU A 22 14.83 -2.69 1.56
C LEU A 22 14.47 -4.16 1.81
N LEU A 23 13.38 -4.39 2.55
CA LEU A 23 12.84 -5.71 2.87
C LEU A 23 11.94 -6.24 1.73
N GLN A 24 12.06 -5.69 0.51
CA GLN A 24 11.27 -6.11 -0.65
C GLN A 24 11.61 -7.54 -1.11
N ARG A 25 12.76 -8.08 -0.73
CA ARG A 25 13.17 -9.46 -1.09
C ARG A 25 12.95 -10.49 0.03
N ILE A 26 12.41 -10.08 1.17
CA ILE A 26 12.20 -10.98 2.31
C ILE A 26 10.85 -11.69 2.18
N ASN A 27 10.87 -13.00 2.45
CA ASN A 27 9.70 -13.86 2.57
C ASN A 27 9.07 -13.71 3.97
N TYR A 28 8.16 -12.77 4.14
CA TYR A 28 7.37 -12.58 5.38
C TYR A 28 6.54 -13.81 5.76
N SER A 29 6.17 -14.62 4.76
CA SER A 29 5.41 -15.85 4.86
C SER A 29 6.14 -16.89 5.70
N GLU A 30 7.45 -17.03 5.54
CA GLU A 30 8.27 -17.99 6.30
C GLU A 30 8.42 -17.56 7.76
N TRP A 31 8.42 -16.24 8.01
CA TRP A 31 8.53 -15.68 9.35
C TRP A 31 7.22 -15.78 10.15
N LEU A 32 6.06 -15.58 9.48
CA LEU A 32 4.75 -15.60 10.13
C LEU A 32 4.11 -17.00 10.14
N PHE A 33 4.39 -17.82 9.13
CA PHE A 33 3.79 -19.14 8.97
C PHE A 33 4.90 -20.13 8.61
N SER A 34 5.43 -20.81 9.63
CA SER A 34 6.54 -21.75 9.51
C SER A 34 6.29 -22.95 8.59
N ASN A 35 5.06 -23.17 8.13
CA ASN A 35 4.64 -24.34 7.33
C ASN A 35 3.68 -23.99 6.18
N ILE A 36 3.93 -22.93 5.39
CA ILE A 36 3.17 -22.74 4.14
C ILE A 36 3.69 -23.72 3.07
N LEU A 37 2.97 -24.81 2.87
CA LEU A 37 3.27 -25.86 1.89
C LEU A 37 2.97 -25.47 0.44
N ASN A 38 2.25 -24.36 0.20
CA ASN A 38 1.80 -23.97 -1.14
C ASN A 38 2.43 -22.64 -1.60
N PRO A 39 3.23 -22.64 -2.69
CA PRO A 39 3.88 -21.44 -3.24
C PRO A 39 2.91 -20.28 -3.53
N ASN A 40 1.66 -20.59 -3.91
CA ASN A 40 0.64 -19.58 -4.17
C ASN A 40 0.27 -18.78 -2.91
N TRP A 41 0.12 -19.48 -1.78
CA TRP A 41 -0.22 -18.85 -0.51
C TRP A 41 0.93 -18.01 0.02
N GLN A 42 2.17 -18.47 -0.15
CA GLN A 42 3.37 -17.71 0.17
C GLN A 42 3.43 -16.39 -0.61
N PHE A 43 3.14 -16.44 -1.92
CA PHE A 43 3.09 -15.24 -2.76
C PHE A 43 1.99 -14.26 -2.31
N ILE A 44 0.76 -14.75 -2.07
CA ILE A 44 -0.39 -13.93 -1.67
C ILE A 44 -0.11 -13.23 -0.33
N VAL A 45 0.40 -13.96 0.67
CA VAL A 45 0.65 -13.42 2.02
C VAL A 45 1.76 -12.36 1.97
N ASN A 46 2.89 -12.66 1.33
CA ASN A 46 3.99 -11.71 1.19
C ASN A 46 3.56 -10.42 0.48
N ARG A 47 2.75 -10.56 -0.57
CA ARG A 47 2.26 -9.42 -1.34
C ARG A 47 1.25 -8.60 -0.55
N SER A 48 0.30 -9.25 0.12
CA SER A 48 -0.75 -8.59 0.92
C SER A 48 -0.16 -7.80 2.08
N ILE A 49 0.77 -8.37 2.83
CA ILE A 49 1.44 -7.68 3.95
C ILE A 49 2.15 -6.43 3.44
N ARG A 50 2.94 -6.57 2.37
CA ARG A 50 3.66 -5.43 1.81
C ARG A 50 2.73 -4.32 1.36
N PHE A 51 1.62 -4.69 0.74
CA PHE A 51 0.61 -3.74 0.29
C PHE A 51 0.01 -2.96 1.46
N ILE A 52 -0.49 -3.68 2.47
CA ILE A 52 -1.11 -3.09 3.67
C ILE A 52 -0.12 -2.17 4.39
N VAL A 53 1.10 -2.62 4.64
CA VAL A 53 2.09 -1.83 5.41
C VAL A 53 2.51 -0.58 4.66
N ASN A 54 2.75 -0.68 3.34
CA ASN A 54 3.14 0.48 2.53
C ASN A 54 2.04 1.53 2.49
N ASP A 55 0.80 1.13 2.23
CA ASP A 55 -0.29 2.10 2.16
C ASP A 55 -0.61 2.72 3.52
N LEU A 56 -0.60 1.94 4.60
CA LEU A 56 -0.76 2.50 5.94
C LEU A 56 0.34 3.52 6.26
N ALA A 57 1.58 3.29 5.80
CA ALA A 57 2.65 4.27 5.93
C ALA A 57 2.39 5.54 5.12
N VAL A 58 1.78 5.43 3.93
CA VAL A 58 1.35 6.61 3.16
C VAL A 58 0.18 7.35 3.81
N ILE A 59 -0.80 6.64 4.35
CA ILE A 59 -1.89 7.25 5.13
C ILE A 59 -1.32 8.01 6.33
N LEU A 60 -0.34 7.43 7.04
CA LEU A 60 0.38 8.08 8.14
C LEU A 60 1.13 9.34 7.66
N LEU A 61 1.75 9.29 6.49
CA LEU A 61 2.43 10.43 5.87
C LEU A 61 1.44 11.55 5.51
N ILE A 62 0.30 11.20 4.91
CA ILE A 62 -0.80 12.15 4.61
C ILE A 62 -1.32 12.77 5.90
N TYR A 63 -1.54 11.97 6.94
CA TYR A 63 -1.95 12.47 8.25
C TYR A 63 -0.92 13.47 8.82
N ALA A 64 0.36 13.15 8.73
CA ALA A 64 1.41 13.99 9.28
C ALA A 64 1.56 15.33 8.55
N ILE A 65 1.31 15.36 7.22
CA ILE A 65 1.41 16.55 6.37
C ILE A 65 0.15 17.41 6.48
N PHE A 66 -1.02 16.84 6.26
CA PHE A 66 -2.27 17.59 6.14
C PHE A 66 -3.02 17.72 7.47
N ASN A 67 -2.87 16.74 8.37
CA ASN A 67 -3.57 16.66 9.66
C ASN A 67 -5.10 16.88 9.52
N ASP A 68 -5.66 16.47 8.39
CA ASP A 68 -7.07 16.65 8.06
C ASP A 68 -7.79 15.30 8.21
N ARG A 69 -8.83 15.26 9.05
CA ARG A 69 -9.56 14.04 9.37
C ARG A 69 -10.41 13.55 8.20
N GLU A 70 -10.88 14.44 7.33
CA GLU A 70 -11.67 14.04 6.16
C GLU A 70 -10.78 13.32 5.14
N LEU A 71 -9.58 13.85 4.89
CA LEU A 71 -8.60 13.22 4.01
C LEU A 71 -8.24 11.81 4.48
N ILE A 72 -8.01 11.64 5.79
CA ILE A 72 -7.70 10.32 6.36
C ILE A 72 -8.86 9.34 6.18
N LYS A 73 -10.11 9.78 6.42
CA LYS A 73 -11.28 8.92 6.22
C LYS A 73 -11.39 8.45 4.78
N ILE A 74 -11.21 9.36 3.82
CA ILE A 74 -11.27 9.04 2.40
C ILE A 74 -10.12 8.09 2.02
N ALA A 75 -8.92 8.35 2.51
CA ALA A 75 -7.77 7.48 2.35
C ALA A 75 -8.02 6.06 2.88
N PHE A 76 -8.64 5.91 4.06
CA PHE A 76 -9.01 4.59 4.58
C PHE A 76 -10.14 3.90 3.80
N ILE A 77 -11.10 4.65 3.27
CA ILE A 77 -12.17 4.09 2.42
C ILE A 77 -11.56 3.52 1.13
N ILE A 78 -10.65 4.27 0.51
CA ILE A 78 -9.93 3.82 -0.69
C ILE A 78 -9.08 2.60 -0.35
N GLN A 79 -8.35 2.63 0.76
CA GLN A 79 -7.59 1.48 1.24
C GLN A 79 -8.45 0.23 1.35
N PHE A 80 -9.62 0.38 1.96
CA PHE A 80 -10.53 -0.74 2.16
C PHE A 80 -11.07 -1.25 0.83
N PHE A 81 -11.44 -0.36 -0.08
CA PHE A 81 -11.87 -0.74 -1.44
C PHE A 81 -10.77 -1.49 -2.20
N GLU A 82 -9.53 -0.99 -2.12
CA GLU A 82 -8.38 -1.62 -2.75
C GLU A 82 -8.09 -3.00 -2.17
N LEU A 83 -8.15 -3.16 -0.84
CA LEU A 83 -7.95 -4.43 -0.15
C LEU A 83 -9.08 -5.44 -0.36
N ALA A 84 -10.34 -4.99 -0.39
CA ALA A 84 -11.50 -5.88 -0.38
C ALA A 84 -11.96 -6.30 -1.77
N ILE A 85 -11.78 -5.44 -2.79
CA ILE A 85 -12.31 -5.70 -4.13
C ILE A 85 -11.16 -5.92 -5.09
N ILE A 86 -10.26 -4.96 -5.14
CA ILE A 86 -9.22 -4.92 -6.15
C ILE A 86 -8.14 -5.98 -5.93
N LEU A 87 -7.66 -6.15 -4.69
CA LEU A 87 -6.58 -7.09 -4.39
C LEU A 87 -7.04 -8.56 -4.59
N PRO A 88 -8.24 -8.99 -4.16
CA PRO A 88 -8.75 -10.32 -4.47
C PRO A 88 -8.99 -10.52 -5.97
N LEU A 89 -9.50 -9.50 -6.66
CA LEU A 89 -9.69 -9.54 -8.11
C LEU A 89 -8.34 -9.69 -8.84
N TYR A 90 -7.32 -8.98 -8.39
CA TYR A 90 -5.95 -9.11 -8.89
C TYR A 90 -5.40 -10.53 -8.68
N PHE A 91 -5.55 -11.10 -7.47
CA PHE A 91 -5.10 -12.46 -7.21
C PHE A 91 -5.87 -13.48 -8.04
N TYR A 92 -7.19 -13.32 -8.19
CA TYR A 92 -8.03 -14.18 -9.01
C TYR A 92 -7.54 -14.21 -10.47
N PHE A 93 -7.38 -13.05 -11.10
CA PHE A 93 -6.89 -12.98 -12.47
C PHE A 93 -5.44 -13.48 -12.61
N LYS A 94 -4.55 -13.12 -11.68
CA LYS A 94 -3.15 -13.54 -11.73
C LYS A 94 -3.02 -15.07 -11.61
N LEU A 95 -3.65 -15.67 -10.61
CA LEU A 95 -3.58 -17.11 -10.37
C LEU A 95 -4.29 -17.89 -11.47
N SER A 96 -5.38 -17.36 -12.02
CA SER A 96 -6.14 -18.01 -13.10
C SER A 96 -5.44 -17.94 -14.46
N LEU A 97 -4.59 -16.94 -14.73
CA LEU A 97 -3.97 -16.72 -16.05
C LEU A 97 -2.48 -17.10 -16.12
N GLU A 98 -1.71 -16.89 -15.05
CA GLU A 98 -0.23 -16.99 -15.08
C GLU A 98 0.36 -17.99 -14.07
N GLY A 99 -0.47 -18.58 -13.20
CA GLY A 99 -0.02 -19.52 -12.17
C GLY A 99 0.84 -18.87 -11.07
N PRO A 100 1.66 -19.65 -10.32
CA PRO A 100 2.47 -19.17 -9.20
C PRO A 100 3.64 -18.25 -9.58
N SER A 101 3.85 -18.04 -10.88
CA SER A 101 4.99 -17.33 -11.44
C SER A 101 5.14 -15.93 -10.83
N GLU A 102 6.34 -15.60 -10.34
CA GLU A 102 6.65 -14.23 -9.88
C GLU A 102 6.66 -13.21 -11.03
N ILE A 103 6.86 -13.68 -12.27
CA ILE A 103 6.92 -12.87 -13.47
C ILE A 103 5.50 -12.62 -13.97
N SER A 104 4.90 -11.53 -13.50
CA SER A 104 3.65 -11.01 -14.04
C SER A 104 3.84 -10.42 -15.44
N SER A 105 2.87 -10.59 -16.33
CA SER A 105 2.80 -9.87 -17.61
C SER A 105 3.05 -8.36 -17.42
N PRO A 106 3.78 -7.69 -18.34
CA PRO A 106 4.03 -6.25 -18.30
C PRO A 106 2.74 -5.43 -18.14
N LEU A 107 1.62 -5.91 -18.69
CA LEU A 107 0.32 -5.27 -18.60
C LEU A 107 -0.25 -5.34 -17.17
N LEU A 108 -0.11 -6.50 -16.52
CA LEU A 108 -0.56 -6.74 -15.15
C LEU A 108 0.31 -5.97 -14.15
N SER A 109 1.60 -5.78 -14.45
CA SER A 109 2.49 -4.88 -13.70
C SER A 109 2.11 -3.40 -13.83
N PHE A 110 1.50 -2.99 -14.94
CA PHE A 110 1.05 -1.61 -15.14
C PHE A 110 -0.26 -1.34 -14.39
N VAL A 111 -1.21 -2.28 -14.48
CA VAL A 111 -2.42 -2.28 -13.64
C VAL A 111 -2.02 -2.25 -12.17
N HIS A 112 -1.06 -3.09 -11.76
CA HIS A 112 -0.49 -3.07 -10.41
C HIS A 112 0.02 -1.68 -10.00
N ARG A 113 0.71 -0.93 -10.87
CA ARG A 113 1.19 0.44 -10.55
C ARG A 113 0.08 1.49 -10.49
N ILE A 114 -1.05 1.28 -11.15
CA ILE A 114 -2.20 2.20 -11.10
C ILE A 114 -3.05 1.92 -9.86
N VAL A 115 -3.12 0.65 -9.47
CA VAL A 115 -4.11 0.10 -8.55
C VAL A 115 -3.56 -0.14 -7.14
N VAL A 116 -2.27 -0.46 -7.04
CA VAL A 116 -1.58 -0.81 -5.78
C VAL A 116 -0.61 0.28 -5.36
N ASN A 117 -0.39 1.30 -6.20
CA ASN A 117 0.55 2.35 -5.85
C ASN A 117 -0.21 3.52 -5.23
N PRO A 118 0.38 4.20 -4.22
CA PRO A 118 -0.24 5.33 -3.53
C PRO A 118 -0.51 6.56 -4.41
N ILE A 119 -0.36 6.45 -5.74
CA ILE A 119 -0.58 7.49 -6.74
C ILE A 119 -2.01 8.02 -6.67
N ILE A 120 -3.02 7.18 -6.45
CA ILE A 120 -4.41 7.65 -6.28
C ILE A 120 -4.52 8.52 -5.03
N MET A 121 -3.93 8.08 -3.91
CA MET A 121 -3.90 8.87 -2.66
C MET A 121 -3.10 10.16 -2.84
N LEU A 122 -2.01 10.12 -3.59
CA LEU A 122 -1.14 11.26 -3.89
C LEU A 122 -1.78 12.23 -4.89
N LEU A 123 -2.68 11.76 -5.77
CA LEU A 123 -3.53 12.57 -6.66
C LEU A 123 -4.72 13.20 -5.93
N LEU A 124 -5.20 12.56 -4.86
CA LEU A 124 -6.25 13.14 -4.03
C LEU A 124 -5.75 14.34 -3.24
N ILE A 125 -4.48 14.35 -2.83
CA ILE A 125 -3.83 15.49 -2.18
C ILE A 125 -4.05 16.82 -2.96
N PRO A 126 -3.64 16.94 -4.25
CA PRO A 126 -3.90 18.15 -5.01
C PRO A 126 -5.40 18.34 -5.28
N ALA A 127 -6.18 17.28 -5.55
CA ALA A 127 -7.62 17.40 -5.79
C ALA A 127 -8.35 18.10 -4.63
N PHE A 128 -8.06 17.72 -3.38
CA PHE A 128 -8.62 18.37 -2.19
C PHE A 128 -8.03 19.75 -1.92
N TRP A 129 -6.74 19.96 -2.21
CA TRP A 129 -6.14 21.28 -2.09
C TRP A 129 -6.77 22.30 -3.05
N PHE A 130 -7.10 21.89 -4.27
CA PHE A 130 -7.85 22.72 -5.23
C PHE A 130 -9.31 22.95 -4.81
N GLN A 131 -9.95 21.95 -4.18
CA GLN A 131 -11.32 22.09 -3.70
C GLN A 131 -11.43 23.11 -2.57
N LYS A 132 -10.46 23.14 -1.64
CA LYS A 132 -10.41 24.08 -0.52
C LYS A 132 -10.13 25.52 -0.92
N LYS A 133 -9.60 25.76 -2.12
CA LYS A 133 -9.36 27.11 -2.68
C LYS A 133 -10.58 27.66 -3.42
N LYS A 134 -11.59 26.83 -3.68
CA LYS A 134 -12.79 27.19 -4.46
C LYS A 134 -14.02 27.52 -3.58
N TYR A 135 -13.86 27.47 -2.26
CA TYR A 135 -14.80 27.92 -1.24
C TYR A 135 -14.07 28.86 -0.28
#